data_AF-A0AAW4KWY0-F1
#
_entry.id   AF-A0AAW4KWY0-F1
#
_cell.length_a   1.000
_cell.length_b   1.000
_cell.length_c   1.000
_cell.angle_alpha   90.00
_cell.angle_beta   90.00
_cell.angle_gamma   90.00
#
_symmetry.space_group_name_H-M   'P 1'
#
loop_
_entity.id
_entity.type
_entity.pdbx_description
1 polymer ?
#
loop_
_entity_poly.entity_id
_entity_poly.type
_entity_poly.pdbx_seq_one_letter_code
_entity_poly.pdbx_strand_id
1 'polypeptide(L)'
;PMDMPAIKNAESGQTYEGKILGFQGNQVIQAVSDGQKTVHIAHERAALSSAKAGILHAGKDLSIRYPFAGVGIVQERQLQHERKEHSHQPKGFGGKGF
;
A
#
# COMPACT_ATOMS: atom_id res chain seq x y z
N PRO A 1 25.08 0.44 19.27
CA PRO A 1 23.80 -0.30 19.42
C PRO A 1 22.66 0.50 18.75
N MET A 2 22.33 0.16 17.50
CA MET A 2 21.21 0.78 16.80
C MET A 2 19.91 0.21 17.35
N ASP A 3 19.16 1.03 18.09
CA ASP A 3 17.75 0.78 18.41
C ASP A 3 16.98 0.63 17.09
N MET A 4 16.86 -0.60 16.60
CA MET A 4 15.95 -0.90 15.51
C MET A 4 14.53 -0.74 16.07
N PRO A 5 13.71 0.19 15.54
CA PRO A 5 12.34 0.38 16.02
C PRO A 5 11.61 -0.96 15.94
N ALA A 6 10.94 -1.36 17.03
CA ALA A 6 10.35 -2.68 17.18
C ALA A 6 9.50 -3.06 15.95
N ILE A 7 10.07 -3.90 15.08
CA ILE A 7 9.38 -4.44 13.91
C ILE A 7 8.51 -5.59 14.44
N LYS A 8 7.19 -5.42 14.38
CA LYS A 8 6.24 -6.47 14.75
C LYS A 8 5.85 -7.27 13.51
N ASN A 9 5.67 -8.58 13.67
CA ASN A 9 5.07 -9.39 12.63
C ASN A 9 3.56 -9.17 12.59
N ALA A 10 2.98 -9.29 11.41
CA ALA A 10 1.54 -9.24 11.24
C ALA A 10 0.85 -10.42 11.92
N GLU A 11 -0.15 -10.14 12.76
CA GLU A 11 -0.93 -11.14 13.45
C GLU A 11 -2.22 -11.47 12.70
N SER A 12 -2.65 -12.73 12.84
CA SER A 12 -3.92 -13.19 12.27
C SER A 12 -5.09 -12.65 13.08
N GLY A 13 -6.16 -12.27 12.41
CA GLY A 13 -7.32 -11.59 13.00
C GLY A 13 -7.18 -10.07 13.10
N GLN A 14 -6.00 -9.52 12.79
CA GLN A 14 -5.75 -8.08 12.86
C GLN A 14 -5.79 -7.40 11.48
N THR A 15 -6.09 -6.10 11.50
CA THR A 15 -6.05 -5.23 10.33
C THR A 15 -5.03 -4.13 10.58
N TYR A 16 -4.12 -3.95 9.64
CA TYR A 16 -3.01 -3.03 9.72
C TYR A 16 -3.14 -2.01 8.60
N GLU A 17 -3.25 -0.74 8.97
CA GLU A 17 -3.50 0.34 8.02
C GLU A 17 -2.41 1.38 8.09
N GLY A 18 -1.90 1.77 6.93
CA GLY A 18 -0.84 2.75 6.84
C GLY A 18 0.04 2.58 5.62
N LYS A 19 1.14 3.33 5.62
CA LYS A 19 2.00 3.48 4.46
C LYS A 19 3.01 2.34 4.35
N ILE A 20 3.14 1.75 3.17
CA ILE A 20 4.24 0.83 2.89
C ILE A 20 5.54 1.62 2.83
N LEU A 21 6.47 1.33 3.74
CA LEU A 21 7.80 1.92 3.73
C LEU A 21 8.67 1.31 2.62
N GLY A 22 8.54 0.00 2.42
CA GLY A 22 9.31 -0.69 1.40
C GLY A 22 9.28 -2.21 1.57
N PHE A 23 10.19 -2.86 0.87
CA PHE A 23 10.34 -4.30 0.87
C PHE A 23 11.72 -4.66 1.40
N GLN A 24 11.76 -5.60 2.34
CA GLN A 24 12.98 -6.16 2.89
C GLN A 24 13.00 -7.67 2.58
N GLY A 25 13.77 -8.05 1.55
CA GLY A 25 13.80 -9.44 1.07
C GLY A 25 12.40 -9.91 0.62
N ASN A 26 11.85 -10.89 1.33
CA ASN A 26 10.50 -11.42 1.08
C ASN A 26 9.41 -10.80 1.98
N GLN A 27 9.75 -9.76 2.75
CA GLN A 27 8.84 -9.10 3.67
C GLN A 27 8.51 -7.67 3.19
N VAL A 28 7.28 -7.25 3.44
CA VAL A 28 6.79 -5.89 3.24
C VAL A 28 6.80 -5.20 4.59
N ILE A 29 7.42 -4.03 4.68
CA ILE A 29 7.41 -3.22 5.89
C ILE A 29 6.38 -2.11 5.74
N GLN A 30 5.43 -2.07 6.67
CA GLN A 30 4.36 -1.07 6.73
C GLN A 30 4.51 -0.24 8.00
N ALA A 31 4.42 1.09 7.87
CA ALA A 31 4.31 1.99 9.00
C ALA A 31 2.84 2.17 9.38
N VAL A 32 2.45 1.62 10.53
CA VAL A 32 1.10 1.73 11.10
C VAL A 32 1.16 2.70 12.27
N SER A 33 0.23 3.64 12.33
CA SER A 33 0.13 4.57 13.46
C SER A 33 -0.84 4.02 14.50
N ASP A 34 -0.33 3.60 15.65
CA ASP A 34 -1.11 3.07 16.79
C ASP A 34 -1.50 4.21 17.75
N GLY A 35 -2.01 5.32 17.18
CA GLY A 35 -2.43 6.53 17.90
C GLY A 35 -1.31 7.37 18.53
N GLN A 36 -0.45 6.78 19.36
CA GLN A 36 0.64 7.46 20.08
C GLN A 36 2.02 7.17 19.49
N LYS A 37 2.17 6.10 18.71
CA LYS A 37 3.46 5.65 18.16
C LYS A 37 3.30 5.03 16.78
N THR A 38 4.29 5.26 15.93
CA THR A 38 4.41 4.55 14.65
C THR A 38 5.09 3.21 14.91
N VAL A 39 4.41 2.11 14.58
CA VAL A 39 4.95 0.77 14.63
C VAL A 39 5.24 0.30 13.20
N HIS A 40 6.35 -0.41 13.04
CA HIS A 40 6.67 -1.04 11.76
C HIS A 40 6.16 -2.47 11.78
N ILE A 41 5.21 -2.78 10.91
CA ILE A 41 4.67 -4.12 10.77
C ILE A 41 5.32 -4.79 9.56
N ALA A 42 5.96 -5.93 9.79
CA ALA A 42 6.48 -6.81 8.77
C ALA A 42 5.41 -7.83 8.35
N HIS A 43 5.13 -7.86 7.05
CA HIS A 43 4.19 -8.77 6.42
C HIS A 43 4.94 -9.67 5.44
N GLU A 44 4.69 -10.98 5.45
CA GLU A 44 5.29 -11.86 4.44
C GLU A 44 4.61 -11.68 3.08
N ARG A 45 5.38 -11.36 2.04
CA ARG A 45 4.85 -11.20 0.68
C ARG A 45 4.20 -12.49 0.17
N ALA A 46 4.69 -13.65 0.59
CA ALA A 46 4.10 -14.95 0.25
C ALA A 46 2.70 -15.16 0.86
N ALA A 47 2.45 -14.60 2.06
CA ALA A 47 1.14 -14.66 2.72
C ALA A 47 0.15 -13.62 2.18
N LEU A 48 0.63 -12.59 1.48
CA LEU A 48 -0.20 -11.52 0.91
C LEU A 48 -0.75 -11.96 -0.45
N SER A 49 -2.00 -12.40 -0.49
CA SER A 49 -2.65 -12.86 -1.74
C SER A 49 -2.66 -11.75 -2.82
N SER A 50 -2.91 -10.50 -2.40
CA SER A 50 -2.94 -9.33 -3.28
C SER A 50 -1.55 -8.82 -3.71
N ALA A 51 -0.44 -9.36 -3.16
CA ALA A 51 0.92 -9.01 -3.64
C ALA A 51 1.16 -9.45 -5.07
N LYS A 52 0.49 -10.52 -5.50
CA LYS A 52 0.52 -10.99 -6.89
C LYS A 52 -0.17 -10.03 -7.86
N ALA A 53 -1.09 -9.19 -7.37
CA ALA A 53 -1.88 -8.29 -8.21
C ALA A 53 -1.19 -6.95 -8.51
N GLY A 54 0.08 -6.76 -8.11
CA GLY A 54 0.81 -5.51 -8.37
C GLY A 54 0.31 -4.32 -7.56
N ILE A 55 -0.44 -4.54 -6.48
CA ILE A 55 -1.03 -3.47 -5.66
C ILE A 55 -0.03 -2.97 -4.59
N LEU A 56 0.91 -3.83 -4.20
CA LEU A 56 1.94 -3.54 -3.21
C LEU A 56 3.06 -2.68 -3.83
N HIS A 57 2.99 -1.37 -3.58
CA HIS A 57 4.04 -0.41 -3.92
C HIS A 57 4.52 0.34 -2.69
N ALA A 58 5.83 0.53 -2.60
CA ALA A 58 6.43 1.41 -1.60
C ALA A 58 5.88 2.84 -1.78
N GLY A 59 5.52 3.48 -0.67
CA GLY A 59 4.94 4.82 -0.67
C GLY A 59 3.42 4.87 -0.80
N LYS A 60 2.73 3.76 -1.09
CA LYS A 60 1.26 3.72 -1.07
C LYS A 60 0.72 3.49 0.34
N ASP A 61 -0.41 4.11 0.63
CA ASP A 61 -1.22 3.81 1.81
C ASP A 61 -2.10 2.60 1.50
N LEU A 62 -1.90 1.51 2.23
CA LEU A 62 -2.62 0.25 2.01
C LEU A 62 -3.23 -0.21 3.34
N SER A 63 -4.32 -0.96 3.25
CA SER A 63 -4.92 -1.66 4.37
C SER A 63 -4.66 -3.15 4.20
N ILE A 64 -3.94 -3.77 5.14
CA ILE A 64 -3.63 -5.20 5.13
C ILE A 64 -4.42 -5.87 6.24
N ARG A 65 -5.40 -6.67 5.86
CA ARG A 65 -6.25 -7.44 6.79
C ARG A 65 -5.90 -8.91 6.75
N TYR A 66 -5.72 -9.53 7.91
CA TYR A 66 -5.55 -10.98 8.04
C TYR A 66 -6.81 -11.61 8.62
N PRO A 67 -7.83 -11.95 7.81
CA PRO A 67 -9.04 -12.59 8.33
C PRO A 67 -8.79 -14.03 8.83
N PHE A 68 -7.79 -14.72 8.28
CA PHE A 68 -7.42 -16.09 8.62
C PHE A 68 -5.89 -16.23 8.71
N ALA A 69 -5.42 -17.27 9.40
CA ALA A 69 -4.00 -17.58 9.48
C ALA A 69 -3.41 -17.86 8.09
N GLY A 70 -2.37 -17.10 7.72
CA GLY A 70 -1.61 -17.32 6.49
C GLY A 70 -2.12 -16.62 5.22
N VAL A 71 -3.25 -15.91 5.27
CA VAL A 71 -3.75 -15.13 4.11
C VAL A 71 -3.99 -13.67 4.52
N GLY A 72 -3.11 -12.79 4.06
CA GLY A 72 -3.27 -11.34 4.16
C GLY A 72 -3.92 -10.77 2.91
N ILE A 73 -5.07 -10.13 3.11
CA ILE A 73 -5.80 -9.40 2.08
C ILE A 73 -5.26 -7.97 2.08
N VAL A 74 -4.63 -7.56 0.98
CA VAL A 74 -4.22 -6.16 0.79
C VAL A 74 -5.33 -5.45 0.03
N GLN A 75 -5.83 -4.38 0.61
CA GLN A 75 -6.76 -3.45 0.02
C GLN A 75 -6.05 -2.12 -0.18
N GLU A 76 -6.04 -1.63 -1.42
CA GLU A 76 -5.54 -0.28 -1.68
C GLU A 76 -6.49 0.71 -1.03
N ARG A 77 -5.98 1.51 -0.08
CA ARG A 77 -6.71 2.67 0.37
C ARG A 77 -6.52 3.70 -0.74
N GLN A 78 -7.36 3.60 -1.76
CA GLN A 78 -7.54 4.66 -2.73
C GLN A 78 -8.07 5.87 -1.97
N LEU A 79 -7.16 6.63 -1.33
CA LEU A 79 -7.29 8.06 -1.38
C LEU A 79 -7.55 8.35 -2.84
N GLN A 80 -8.70 8.95 -3.08
CA GLN A 80 -9.20 9.43 -4.35
C GLN A 80 -8.22 10.48 -4.89
N HIS A 81 -6.96 10.11 -5.15
CA HIS A 81 -6.21 10.69 -6.21
C HIS A 81 -7.05 10.34 -7.43
N GLU A 82 -7.91 11.30 -7.76
CA GLU A 82 -7.79 11.92 -9.05
C GLU A 82 -7.48 10.81 -10.03
N ARG A 83 -8.54 10.08 -10.40
CA ARG A 83 -8.69 9.71 -11.79
C ARG A 83 -8.41 11.00 -12.52
N LYS A 84 -7.11 11.17 -12.82
CA LYS A 84 -6.55 12.18 -13.68
C LYS A 84 -7.59 12.27 -14.74
N GLU A 85 -8.18 13.45 -14.81
CA GLU A 85 -8.88 13.87 -15.98
C GLU A 85 -8.12 13.26 -17.13
N HIS A 86 -8.83 12.49 -17.95
CA HIS A 86 -8.41 12.24 -19.31
C HIS A 86 -8.25 13.63 -19.91
N SER A 87 -7.11 14.26 -19.64
CA SER A 87 -6.60 15.44 -20.29
C SER A 87 -6.12 14.91 -21.64
N HIS A 88 -7.09 14.45 -22.42
CA HIS A 88 -7.02 14.37 -23.86
C HIS A 88 -6.99 15.82 -24.34
N GLN A 89 -5.87 16.48 -24.11
CA GLN A 89 -5.54 17.66 -24.85
C GLN A 89 -4.35 17.34 -25.75
N PRO A 90 -4.60 17.07 -27.04
CA PRO A 90 -3.80 17.65 -28.08
C PRO A 90 -4.42 19.01 -28.47
N LYS A 91 -3.63 20.07 -28.29
CA LYS A 91 -3.80 21.36 -28.97
C LYS A 91 -3.68 21.15 -30.49
N GLY A 92 -4.44 21.92 -31.29
CA GLY A 92 -4.19 22.11 -32.73
C GLY A 92 -5.47 22.38 -33.53
N PHE A 93 -5.85 23.65 -33.74
CA PHE A 93 -5.63 24.41 -34.97
C PHE A 93 -6.41 23.94 -36.22
N GLY A 94 -7.36 24.77 -36.65
CA GLY A 94 -7.71 24.96 -38.07
C GLY A 94 -8.97 24.26 -38.56
N GLY A 95 -10.02 25.01 -38.88
CA GLY A 95 -11.17 24.44 -39.59
C GLY A 95 -12.40 25.33 -39.73
N LYS A 96 -12.22 26.54 -40.27
CA LYS A 96 -13.31 27.36 -40.81
C LYS A 96 -13.82 26.65 -42.07
N GLY A 97 -15.12 26.32 -42.16
CA GLY A 97 -15.75 25.84 -43.40
C GLY A 97 -17.25 26.15 -43.34
N PHE A 98 -17.67 27.22 -44.01
CA PHE A 98 -18.33 27.27 -45.33
C PHE A 98 -19.84 27.05 -45.19
#